data_AF-A0A433P6P6-F1
#
_entry.id   AF-A0A433P6P6-F1
#
_cell.length_a   1.000
_cell.length_b   1.000
_cell.length_c   1.000
_cell.angle_alpha   90.00
_cell.angle_beta   90.00
_cell.angle_gamma   90.00
#
_symmetry.space_group_name_H-M   'P 1'
#
loop_
_entity.id
_entity.type
_entity.pdbx_description
1 polymer ?
#
loop_
_entity_poly.entity_id
_entity_poly.type
_entity_poly.pdbx_seq_one_letter_code
_entity_poly.pdbx_strand_id
1 'polypeptide(L)'
;MLATCLEQYEIPGLQAIAVEGISKLMLSKMLRDEELLKQLVLLYFDPDTADNLKLRQCLSYFLPMYCHSSQDNQVLMQKILVPTILSLIQMHHDLSKEQEMVAPPQIIQMMVDWTDPRRVVLSRLNPDAAKAIDLGLHAEVAVDVLKALFIETVATTRKLLVQILNKLYIDEAGEIRLKKLTMLAGNLKSRKPLTDAMTRNMFNKFEAALLKFFENKPEALDDDEIEQVEEYKELLDFVESVED
;
A
#
# COMPACT_ATOMS: atom_id res chain seq x y z
N MET A 1 -3.12 -24.45 10.94
CA MET A 1 -3.65 -25.55 10.09
C MET A 1 -4.00 -25.08 8.69
N LEU A 2 -4.82 -24.02 8.49
CA LEU A 2 -5.06 -23.49 7.14
C LEU A 2 -3.86 -22.72 6.56
N ALA A 3 -3.20 -21.88 7.36
CA ALA A 3 -1.98 -21.16 6.95
C ALA A 3 -0.86 -22.12 6.49
N THR A 4 -0.66 -23.21 7.22
CA THR A 4 0.33 -24.24 6.87
C THR A 4 0.03 -24.98 5.56
N CYS A 5 -1.23 -24.98 5.10
CA CYS A 5 -1.59 -25.55 3.80
C CYS A 5 -1.23 -24.61 2.63
N LEU A 6 -1.00 -23.33 2.89
CA LEU A 6 -0.56 -22.36 1.87
C LEU A 6 0.86 -22.64 1.40
N GLU A 7 1.70 -23.21 2.26
CA GLU A 7 3.11 -23.52 2.00
C GLU A 7 3.30 -24.88 1.28
N GLN A 8 2.22 -25.60 0.98
CA GLN A 8 2.27 -26.95 0.39
C GLN A 8 2.27 -26.91 -1.15
N TYR A 9 3.33 -26.35 -1.74
CA TYR A 9 3.50 -26.25 -3.20
C TYR A 9 3.48 -27.62 -3.91
N GLU A 10 3.86 -28.69 -3.21
CA GLU A 10 3.85 -30.07 -3.74
C GLU A 10 2.44 -30.64 -3.96
N ILE A 11 1.40 -30.02 -3.37
CA ILE A 11 0.01 -30.45 -3.50
C ILE A 11 -0.86 -29.27 -3.96
N PRO A 12 -0.79 -28.87 -5.25
CA PRO A 12 -1.48 -27.68 -5.77
C PRO A 12 -2.99 -27.64 -5.49
N GLY A 13 -3.62 -28.82 -5.50
CA GLY A 13 -5.04 -28.96 -5.18
C GLY A 13 -5.37 -28.61 -3.72
N LEU A 14 -4.51 -28.98 -2.77
CA LEU A 14 -4.70 -28.65 -1.35
C LEU A 14 -4.50 -27.13 -1.13
N GLN A 15 -3.49 -26.56 -1.76
CA GLN A 15 -3.22 -25.13 -1.71
C GLN A 15 -4.40 -24.31 -2.25
N ALA A 16 -4.97 -24.72 -3.39
CA ALA A 16 -6.14 -24.05 -3.97
C ALA A 16 -7.38 -24.13 -3.07
N ILE A 17 -7.64 -25.28 -2.44
CA ILE A 17 -8.76 -25.45 -1.48
C ILE A 17 -8.55 -24.57 -0.24
N ALA A 18 -7.32 -24.49 0.27
CA ALA A 18 -6.99 -23.65 1.41
C ALA A 18 -7.21 -22.16 1.08
N VAL A 19 -6.72 -21.70 -0.07
CA VAL A 19 -6.95 -20.34 -0.57
C VAL A 19 -8.44 -20.05 -0.70
N GLU A 20 -9.22 -20.93 -1.34
CA GLU A 20 -10.67 -20.75 -1.48
C GLU A 20 -11.37 -20.68 -0.12
N GLY A 21 -11.00 -21.55 0.83
CA GLY A 21 -11.54 -21.55 2.19
C GLY A 21 -11.24 -20.25 2.94
N ILE A 22 -9.98 -19.81 2.94
CA ILE A 22 -9.56 -18.56 3.59
C ILE A 22 -10.27 -17.37 2.94
N SER A 23 -10.29 -17.28 1.61
CA SER A 23 -10.99 -16.23 0.88
C SER A 23 -12.47 -16.13 1.27
N LYS A 24 -13.18 -17.27 1.39
CA LYS A 24 -14.58 -17.29 1.82
C LYS A 24 -14.76 -16.82 3.27
N LEU A 25 -13.90 -17.28 4.19
CA LEU A 25 -13.95 -16.86 5.59
C LEU A 25 -13.66 -15.36 5.78
N MET A 26 -12.76 -14.81 4.96
CA MET A 26 -12.49 -13.37 4.97
C MET A 26 -13.66 -12.57 4.40
N LEU A 27 -14.26 -13.01 3.29
CA LEU A 27 -15.44 -12.37 2.70
C LEU A 27 -16.67 -12.40 3.62
N SER A 28 -16.85 -13.48 4.38
CA SER A 28 -17.92 -13.59 5.38
C SER A 28 -17.60 -12.87 6.69
N LYS A 29 -16.45 -12.18 6.79
CA LYS A 29 -15.93 -11.50 7.99
C LYS A 29 -15.72 -12.42 9.20
N MET A 30 -15.64 -13.74 8.96
CA MET A 30 -15.33 -14.73 9.99
C MET A 30 -13.83 -14.84 10.28
N LEU A 31 -13.01 -14.32 9.38
CA LEU A 31 -11.55 -14.27 9.50
C LEU A 31 -11.07 -12.87 9.11
N ARG A 32 -10.30 -12.22 9.98
CA ARG A 32 -9.69 -10.90 9.74
C ARG A 32 -8.27 -10.92 10.26
N ASP A 33 -7.32 -11.11 9.36
CA ASP A 33 -5.90 -11.27 9.70
C ASP A 33 -5.05 -10.62 8.59
N GLU A 34 -4.19 -9.68 8.99
CA GLU A 34 -3.37 -8.88 8.08
C GLU A 34 -2.26 -9.73 7.45
N GLU A 35 -1.64 -10.64 8.22
CA GLU A 35 -0.56 -11.48 7.73
C GLU A 35 -1.09 -12.53 6.75
N LEU A 36 -2.26 -13.12 7.00
CA LEU A 36 -2.92 -13.99 6.03
C LEU A 36 -3.29 -13.24 4.75
N LEU A 37 -3.81 -12.02 4.84
CA LEU A 37 -4.11 -11.22 3.64
C LEU A 37 -2.83 -10.98 2.82
N LYS A 38 -1.73 -10.63 3.49
CA LYS A 38 -0.41 -10.45 2.88
C LYS A 38 0.07 -11.74 2.21
N GLN A 39 -0.02 -12.88 2.88
CA GLN A 39 0.34 -14.19 2.30
C GLN A 39 -0.48 -14.50 1.04
N LEU A 40 -1.79 -14.22 1.04
CA LEU A 40 -2.62 -14.40 -0.15
C LEU A 40 -2.20 -13.49 -1.31
N VAL A 41 -1.81 -12.24 -1.04
CA VAL A 41 -1.28 -11.34 -2.07
C VAL A 41 0.07 -11.85 -2.61
N LEU A 42 0.97 -12.29 -1.73
CA LEU A 42 2.26 -12.87 -2.14
C LEU A 42 2.05 -14.08 -3.05
N LEU A 43 1.23 -15.05 -2.62
CA LEU A 43 0.88 -16.23 -3.42
C LEU A 43 0.25 -15.88 -4.75
N TYR A 44 -0.55 -14.81 -4.82
CA TYR A 44 -1.17 -14.39 -6.06
C TYR A 44 -0.16 -13.95 -7.11
N PHE A 45 1.01 -13.43 -6.71
CA PHE A 45 2.05 -12.98 -7.64
C PHE A 45 3.23 -13.94 -7.73
N ASP A 46 3.41 -14.84 -6.77
CA ASP A 46 4.49 -15.82 -6.66
C ASP A 46 4.66 -16.67 -7.94
N PRO A 47 5.81 -16.62 -8.64
CA PRO A 47 6.04 -17.40 -9.86
C PRO A 47 5.80 -18.91 -9.67
N ASP A 48 6.05 -19.47 -8.49
CA ASP A 48 5.89 -20.91 -8.23
C ASP A 48 4.42 -21.35 -8.21
N THR A 49 3.49 -20.41 -8.08
CA THR A 49 2.05 -20.67 -8.17
C THR A 49 1.47 -20.38 -9.55
N ALA A 50 2.29 -20.01 -10.55
CA ALA A 50 1.81 -19.58 -11.87
C ALA A 50 0.96 -20.66 -12.57
N ASP A 51 1.36 -21.93 -12.45
CA ASP A 51 0.65 -23.07 -13.04
C ASP A 51 -0.55 -23.54 -12.22
N ASN A 52 -0.71 -23.07 -10.97
CA ASN A 52 -1.88 -23.36 -10.15
C ASN A 52 -3.06 -22.45 -10.55
N LEU A 53 -3.64 -22.71 -11.72
CA LEU A 53 -4.70 -21.87 -12.30
C LEU A 53 -5.92 -21.70 -11.39
N LYS A 54 -6.28 -22.73 -10.61
CA LYS A 54 -7.41 -22.64 -9.66
C LYS A 54 -7.14 -21.63 -8.55
N LEU A 55 -5.94 -21.65 -7.98
CA LEU A 55 -5.49 -20.68 -7.00
C LEU A 55 -5.46 -19.26 -7.61
N ARG A 56 -4.84 -19.11 -8.78
CA ARG A 56 -4.73 -17.80 -9.47
C ARG A 56 -6.09 -17.21 -9.79
N GLN A 57 -7.03 -18.02 -10.29
CA GLN A 57 -8.39 -17.58 -10.57
C GLN A 57 -9.12 -17.17 -9.29
N CYS A 58 -9.03 -17.98 -8.24
CA CYS A 58 -9.64 -17.67 -6.94
C CYS A 58 -9.16 -16.31 -6.41
N LEU A 59 -7.85 -16.09 -6.37
CA LEU A 59 -7.25 -14.85 -5.87
C LEU A 59 -7.53 -13.65 -6.79
N SER A 60 -7.53 -13.84 -8.12
CA SER A 60 -7.85 -12.77 -9.08
C SER A 60 -9.26 -12.20 -8.90
N TYR A 61 -10.20 -13.04 -8.45
CA TYR A 61 -11.56 -12.61 -8.12
C TYR A 61 -11.65 -12.10 -6.68
N PHE A 62 -11.06 -12.84 -5.73
CA PHE A 62 -11.15 -12.54 -4.31
C PHE A 62 -10.55 -11.19 -3.95
N LEU A 63 -9.31 -10.89 -4.37
CA LEU A 63 -8.57 -9.70 -3.94
C LEU A 63 -9.31 -8.39 -4.25
N PRO A 64 -9.67 -8.07 -5.51
CA PRO A 64 -10.40 -6.84 -5.81
C PRO A 64 -11.77 -6.83 -5.12
N MET A 65 -12.50 -7.95 -5.10
CA MET A 65 -13.83 -7.99 -4.50
C MET A 65 -13.79 -7.77 -2.98
N TYR A 66 -12.86 -8.44 -2.29
CA TYR A 66 -12.64 -8.26 -0.86
C TYR A 66 -12.33 -6.80 -0.53
N CYS A 67 -11.36 -6.21 -1.23
CA CYS A 67 -10.95 -4.83 -0.99
C CYS A 67 -12.08 -3.85 -1.28
N HIS A 68 -12.78 -4.00 -2.41
CA HIS A 68 -13.84 -3.06 -2.81
C HIS A 68 -15.17 -3.29 -2.09
N SER A 69 -15.32 -4.38 -1.33
CA SER A 69 -16.58 -4.67 -0.62
C SER A 69 -16.82 -3.76 0.60
N SER A 70 -15.77 -3.24 1.24
CA SER A 70 -15.89 -2.33 2.38
C SER A 70 -14.60 -1.57 2.65
N GLN A 71 -14.72 -0.38 3.25
CA GLN A 71 -13.56 0.43 3.64
C GLN A 71 -12.66 -0.30 4.65
N ASP A 72 -13.23 -1.02 5.61
CA ASP A 72 -12.50 -1.85 6.57
C ASP A 72 -11.50 -2.80 5.91
N ASN A 73 -11.89 -3.39 4.77
CA ASN A 73 -11.03 -4.30 4.02
C ASN A 73 -9.92 -3.56 3.28
N GLN A 74 -10.20 -2.36 2.76
CA GLN A 74 -9.16 -1.51 2.18
C GLN A 74 -8.16 -1.03 3.22
N VAL A 75 -8.61 -0.73 4.45
CA VAL A 75 -7.71 -0.37 5.55
C VAL A 75 -6.76 -1.53 5.85
N LEU A 76 -7.25 -2.77 5.91
CA LEU A 76 -6.37 -3.94 6.06
C LEU A 76 -5.38 -4.08 4.90
N MET A 77 -5.84 -3.89 3.66
CA MET A 77 -4.97 -3.92 2.48
C MET A 77 -3.93 -2.79 2.51
N GLN A 78 -4.29 -1.59 2.96
CA GLN A 78 -3.40 -0.44 3.09
C GLN A 78 -2.25 -0.74 4.05
N LYS A 79 -2.54 -1.27 5.25
CA LYS A 79 -1.53 -1.59 6.25
C LYS A 79 -0.45 -2.56 5.76
N ILE A 80 -0.82 -3.49 4.88
CA ILE A 80 0.11 -4.46 4.31
C ILE A 80 0.72 -4.02 3.00
N LEU A 81 0.25 -2.94 2.37
CA LEU A 81 0.56 -2.60 0.98
C LEU A 81 2.07 -2.42 0.76
N VAL A 82 2.69 -1.53 1.55
CA VAL A 82 4.12 -1.21 1.39
C VAL A 82 5.03 -2.41 1.70
N PRO A 83 4.92 -3.10 2.85
CA PRO A 83 5.78 -4.26 3.12
C PRO A 83 5.57 -5.38 2.10
N THR A 84 4.35 -5.59 1.60
CA THR A 84 4.07 -6.60 0.57
C THR A 84 4.71 -6.22 -0.77
N ILE A 85 4.60 -4.96 -1.21
CA ILE A 85 5.25 -4.50 -2.44
C ILE A 85 6.77 -4.66 -2.35
N LEU A 86 7.39 -4.34 -1.21
CA LEU A 86 8.82 -4.53 -1.02
C LEU A 86 9.21 -6.01 -1.13
N SER A 87 8.46 -6.92 -0.50
CA SER A 87 8.66 -8.37 -0.65
C SER A 87 8.51 -8.84 -2.10
N LEU A 88 7.53 -8.30 -2.85
CA LEU A 88 7.31 -8.64 -4.26
C LEU A 88 8.40 -8.08 -5.18
N ILE A 89 8.95 -6.90 -4.88
CA ILE A 89 10.10 -6.35 -5.60
C ILE A 89 11.32 -7.24 -5.40
N GLN A 90 11.57 -7.69 -4.16
CA GLN A 90 12.67 -8.61 -3.86
C GLN A 90 12.47 -9.95 -4.57
N MET A 91 11.26 -10.54 -4.48
CA MET A 91 10.91 -11.77 -5.18
C MET A 91 11.13 -11.65 -6.69
N HIS A 92 10.73 -10.53 -7.31
CA HIS A 92 10.96 -10.29 -8.73
C HIS A 92 12.46 -10.11 -9.06
N HIS A 93 13.25 -9.54 -8.15
CA HIS A 93 14.70 -9.43 -8.34
C HIS A 93 15.38 -10.80 -8.34
N ASP A 94 14.86 -11.73 -7.54
CA ASP A 94 15.47 -13.05 -7.30
C ASP A 94 14.96 -14.15 -8.26
N LEU A 95 14.22 -13.78 -9.32
CA LEU A 95 13.72 -14.74 -10.31
C LEU A 95 14.85 -15.52 -10.99
N SER A 96 14.64 -16.83 -11.11
CA SER A 96 15.44 -17.66 -12.03
C SER A 96 15.09 -17.35 -13.49
N LYS A 97 15.92 -17.83 -14.44
CA LYS A 97 15.73 -17.54 -15.88
C LYS A 97 14.47 -18.19 -16.44
N GLU A 98 13.99 -19.23 -15.79
CA GLU A 98 12.85 -20.05 -16.18
C GLU A 98 11.54 -19.55 -15.56
N GLN A 99 11.60 -18.65 -14.58
CA GLN A 99 10.44 -18.10 -13.90
C GLN A 99 10.02 -16.76 -14.51
N GLU A 100 8.71 -16.57 -14.62
CA GLU A 100 8.11 -15.30 -15.00
C GLU A 100 7.16 -14.81 -13.90
N MET A 101 7.22 -13.51 -13.63
CA MET A 101 6.38 -12.85 -12.65
C MET A 101 5.87 -11.53 -13.23
N VAL A 102 4.71 -11.09 -12.76
CA VAL A 102 4.18 -9.78 -13.11
C VAL A 102 5.18 -8.69 -12.69
N ALA A 103 5.50 -7.78 -13.61
CA ALA A 103 6.49 -6.74 -13.34
C ALA A 103 6.03 -5.80 -12.20
N PRO A 104 6.94 -5.32 -11.33
CA PRO A 104 6.58 -4.51 -10.17
C PRO A 104 5.72 -3.27 -10.46
N PRO A 105 5.93 -2.52 -11.56
CA PRO A 105 5.04 -1.40 -11.92
C PRO A 105 3.57 -1.79 -12.08
N GLN A 106 3.28 -3.00 -12.59
CA GLN A 106 1.92 -3.53 -12.74
C GLN A 106 1.36 -3.99 -11.40
N ILE A 107 2.16 -4.67 -10.57
CA ILE A 107 1.78 -5.05 -9.20
C ILE A 107 1.36 -3.81 -8.42
N ILE A 108 2.19 -2.77 -8.43
CA ILE A 108 1.90 -1.47 -7.80
C ILE A 108 0.56 -0.91 -8.28
N GLN A 109 0.30 -0.95 -9.60
CA GLN A 109 -0.95 -0.43 -10.16
C GLN A 109 -2.18 -1.19 -9.63
N MET A 110 -2.08 -2.52 -9.47
CA MET A 110 -3.16 -3.35 -8.94
C MET A 110 -3.39 -3.09 -7.45
N MET A 111 -2.32 -3.05 -6.65
CA MET A 111 -2.45 -2.85 -5.21
C MET A 111 -2.96 -1.46 -4.85
N VAL A 112 -2.54 -0.41 -5.58
CA VAL A 112 -3.10 0.95 -5.41
C VAL A 112 -4.59 0.99 -5.78
N ASP A 113 -5.04 0.25 -6.80
CA ASP A 113 -6.46 0.18 -7.14
C ASP A 113 -7.28 -0.54 -6.05
N TRP A 114 -6.69 -1.53 -5.38
CA TRP A 114 -7.33 -2.23 -4.26
C TRP A 114 -7.52 -1.32 -3.03
N THR A 115 -6.64 -0.34 -2.81
CA THR A 115 -6.76 0.63 -1.72
C THR A 115 -7.51 1.91 -2.08
N ASP A 116 -7.96 2.09 -3.32
CA ASP A 116 -8.62 3.33 -3.75
C ASP A 116 -10.02 3.46 -3.13
N PRO A 117 -10.27 4.44 -2.24
CA PRO A 117 -11.53 4.55 -1.53
C PRO A 117 -12.73 4.86 -2.45
N ARG A 118 -12.48 5.36 -3.66
CA ARG A 118 -13.51 5.61 -4.70
C ARG A 118 -14.00 4.31 -5.36
N ARG A 119 -13.32 3.19 -5.12
CA ARG A 119 -13.70 1.86 -5.65
C ARG A 119 -14.65 1.09 -4.74
N VAL A 120 -14.83 1.51 -3.49
CA VAL A 120 -15.71 0.82 -2.53
C VAL A 120 -17.15 0.76 -3.06
N VAL A 121 -17.72 -0.44 -3.18
CA VAL A 121 -19.03 -0.69 -3.80
C VAL A 121 -20.15 0.06 -3.07
N LEU A 122 -20.08 0.18 -1.74
CA LEU A 122 -21.07 0.92 -0.95
C LEU A 122 -21.20 2.38 -1.39
N SER A 123 -20.11 3.02 -1.87
CA SER A 123 -20.15 4.38 -2.41
C SER A 123 -21.13 4.52 -3.60
N ARG A 124 -21.38 3.42 -4.31
CA ARG A 124 -22.21 3.38 -5.53
C ARG A 124 -23.65 2.96 -5.27
N LEU A 125 -23.92 2.29 -4.15
CA LEU A 125 -25.22 1.67 -3.87
C LEU A 125 -26.05 2.48 -2.86
N ASN A 126 -25.42 3.23 -1.96
CA ASN A 126 -26.12 4.00 -0.94
C ASN A 126 -25.41 5.34 -0.67
N PRO A 127 -25.99 6.48 -1.06
CA PRO A 127 -25.39 7.81 -0.87
C PRO A 127 -25.08 8.17 0.59
N ASP A 128 -25.85 7.68 1.56
CA ASP A 128 -25.61 7.99 2.97
C ASP A 128 -24.49 7.12 3.55
N ALA A 129 -24.37 5.87 3.10
CA ALA A 129 -23.20 5.04 3.42
C ALA A 129 -21.92 5.56 2.75
N ALA A 130 -22.04 6.20 1.57
CA ALA A 130 -20.91 6.81 0.87
C ALA A 130 -20.28 7.96 1.67
N LYS A 131 -21.07 8.74 2.41
CA LYS A 131 -20.58 9.85 3.26
C LYS A 131 -19.73 9.39 4.44
N ALA A 132 -19.89 8.13 4.86
CA ALA A 132 -19.11 7.56 5.95
C ALA A 132 -17.75 7.01 5.49
N ILE A 133 -17.48 7.00 4.18
CA ILE A 133 -16.22 6.50 3.62
C ILE A 133 -15.14 7.56 3.79
N ASP A 134 -14.02 7.18 4.40
CA ASP A 134 -12.81 8.03 4.42
C ASP A 134 -12.16 8.01 3.04
N LEU A 135 -12.41 9.06 2.25
CA LEU A 135 -11.80 9.25 0.94
C LEU A 135 -10.31 9.65 1.03
N GLY A 136 -9.80 9.87 2.24
CA GLY A 136 -8.42 10.20 2.54
C GLY A 136 -7.50 9.00 2.82
N LEU A 137 -7.98 7.74 2.73
CA LEU A 137 -7.19 6.54 3.04
C LEU A 137 -5.82 6.47 2.33
N HIS A 138 -5.78 6.93 1.09
CA HIS A 138 -4.55 6.96 0.29
C HIS A 138 -3.46 7.91 0.84
N ALA A 139 -3.80 8.85 1.71
CA ALA A 139 -2.81 9.63 2.43
C ALA A 139 -2.04 8.76 3.45
N GLU A 140 -2.67 7.77 4.07
CA GLU A 140 -1.98 6.83 4.96
C GLU A 140 -1.00 5.94 4.17
N VAL A 141 -1.41 5.48 2.98
CA VAL A 141 -0.49 4.80 2.05
C VAL A 141 0.71 5.69 1.72
N ALA A 142 0.49 6.98 1.48
CA ALA A 142 1.57 7.93 1.18
C ALA A 142 2.52 8.10 2.37
N VAL A 143 2.01 8.13 3.61
CA VAL A 143 2.82 8.16 4.83
C VAL A 143 3.72 6.92 4.90
N ASP A 144 3.16 5.72 4.71
CA ASP A 144 3.92 4.47 4.75
C ASP A 144 5.02 4.42 3.67
N VAL A 145 4.69 4.90 2.46
CA VAL A 145 5.66 4.99 1.36
C VAL A 145 6.78 5.98 1.68
N LEU A 146 6.47 7.13 2.28
CA LEU A 146 7.47 8.11 2.69
C LEU A 146 8.37 7.53 3.80
N LYS A 147 7.81 6.87 4.81
CA LYS A 147 8.58 6.14 5.84
C LYS A 147 9.52 5.11 5.21
N ALA A 148 9.03 4.31 4.27
CA ALA A 148 9.87 3.33 3.57
C ALA A 148 11.01 4.00 2.76
N LEU A 149 10.77 5.17 2.17
CA LEU A 149 11.79 5.92 1.43
C LEU A 149 12.93 6.47 2.30
N PHE A 150 12.72 6.65 3.61
CA PHE A 150 13.77 7.02 4.57
C PHE A 150 14.73 5.86 4.85
N ILE A 151 14.22 4.62 4.79
CA ILE A 151 14.97 3.40 5.15
C ILE A 151 15.59 2.75 3.91
N GLU A 152 14.86 2.73 2.80
CA GLU A 152 15.28 2.05 1.57
C GLU A 152 16.48 2.76 0.92
N THR A 153 17.50 1.98 0.59
CA THR A 153 18.78 2.45 0.01
C THR A 153 18.92 2.09 -1.46
N VAL A 154 18.21 1.07 -1.95
CA VAL A 154 18.27 0.60 -3.32
C VAL A 154 17.53 1.56 -4.26
N ALA A 155 18.28 2.22 -5.14
CA ALA A 155 17.76 3.28 -6.01
C ALA A 155 16.57 2.86 -6.90
N THR A 156 16.59 1.63 -7.43
CA THR A 156 15.49 1.08 -8.25
C THR A 156 14.22 0.87 -7.43
N THR A 157 14.34 0.38 -6.19
CA THR A 157 13.22 0.24 -5.25
C THR A 157 12.67 1.61 -4.84
N ARG A 158 13.54 2.57 -4.49
CA ARG A 158 13.13 3.95 -4.19
C ARG A 158 12.36 4.58 -5.35
N LYS A 159 12.78 4.35 -6.59
CA LYS A 159 12.06 4.81 -7.79
C LYS A 159 10.64 4.24 -7.86
N LEU A 160 10.47 2.95 -7.57
CA LEU A 160 9.16 2.30 -7.53
C LEU A 160 8.28 2.84 -6.40
N LEU A 161 8.85 3.09 -5.21
CA LEU A 161 8.13 3.73 -4.10
C LEU A 161 7.64 5.14 -4.48
N VAL A 162 8.47 5.98 -5.10
CA VAL A 162 8.06 7.31 -5.59
C VAL A 162 6.97 7.22 -6.67
N GLN A 163 6.98 6.15 -7.49
CA GLN A 163 5.91 5.90 -8.44
C GLN A 163 4.56 5.61 -7.76
N ILE A 164 4.55 4.98 -6.58
CA ILE A 164 3.31 4.78 -5.79
C ILE A 164 2.71 6.15 -5.45
N LEU A 165 3.50 7.08 -4.90
CA LEU A 165 3.03 8.42 -4.48
C LEU A 165 2.25 9.15 -5.57
N ASN A 166 2.68 9.04 -6.84
CA ASN A 166 2.07 9.71 -7.98
C ASN A 166 0.79 9.01 -8.50
N LYS A 167 0.40 7.87 -7.92
CA LYS A 167 -0.82 7.13 -8.26
C LYS A 167 -1.90 7.27 -7.20
N LEU A 168 -1.57 7.83 -6.05
CA LEU A 168 -2.48 7.96 -4.92
C LEU A 168 -3.46 9.11 -5.14
N TYR A 169 -4.67 8.92 -4.64
CA TYR A 169 -5.72 9.93 -4.62
C TYR A 169 -5.69 10.62 -3.27
N ILE A 170 -5.27 11.88 -3.23
CA ILE A 170 -5.05 12.62 -1.98
C ILE A 170 -5.96 13.85 -1.84
N ASP A 171 -6.86 14.07 -2.80
CA ASP A 171 -7.66 15.31 -2.87
C ASP A 171 -8.60 15.48 -1.67
N GLU A 172 -9.01 14.37 -1.06
CA GLU A 172 -9.89 14.32 0.12
C GLU A 172 -9.16 13.80 1.37
N ALA A 173 -7.84 13.99 1.44
CA ALA A 173 -7.02 13.54 2.56
C ALA A 173 -7.33 14.26 3.88
N GLY A 174 -7.84 15.49 3.82
CA GLY A 174 -7.99 16.37 4.98
C GLY A 174 -6.68 17.08 5.35
N GLU A 175 -6.80 18.24 5.99
CA GLU A 175 -5.69 19.16 6.23
C GLU A 175 -4.55 18.54 7.05
N ILE A 176 -4.88 17.85 8.16
CA ILE A 176 -3.89 17.22 9.05
C ILE A 176 -3.01 16.23 8.28
N ARG A 177 -3.62 15.37 7.45
CA ARG A 177 -2.87 14.38 6.66
C ARG A 177 -2.01 15.06 5.58
N LEU A 178 -2.52 16.12 4.95
CA LEU A 178 -1.75 16.88 3.95
C LEU A 178 -0.54 17.60 4.58
N LYS A 179 -0.69 18.17 5.79
CA LYS A 179 0.41 18.76 6.55
C LYS A 179 1.46 17.68 6.92
N LYS A 180 1.03 16.51 7.42
CA LYS A 180 1.89 15.32 7.66
C LYS A 180 2.71 14.94 6.44
N LEU A 181 2.05 14.75 5.30
CA LEU A 181 2.71 14.37 4.05
C LEU A 181 3.71 15.42 3.57
N THR A 182 3.37 16.70 3.73
CA THR A 182 4.26 17.80 3.32
C THR A 182 5.50 17.88 4.20
N MET A 183 5.35 17.71 5.52
CA MET A 183 6.47 17.61 6.46
C MET A 183 7.41 16.46 6.10
N LEU A 184 6.86 15.25 5.93
CA LEU A 184 7.64 14.07 5.59
C LEU A 184 8.37 14.22 4.26
N ALA A 185 7.68 14.75 3.24
CA ALA A 185 8.27 14.97 1.92
C ALA A 185 9.42 16.00 1.95
N GLY A 186 9.25 17.08 2.72
CA GLY A 186 10.29 18.08 2.93
C GLY A 186 11.53 17.52 3.64
N ASN A 187 11.33 16.75 4.72
CA ASN A 187 12.42 16.11 5.46
C ASN A 187 13.14 15.02 4.64
N LEU A 188 12.42 14.29 3.79
CA LEU A 188 13.03 13.27 2.95
C LEU A 188 14.05 13.90 1.99
N LYS A 189 13.75 15.06 1.43
CA LYS A 189 14.66 15.78 0.52
C LYS A 189 15.96 16.22 1.18
N SER A 190 15.89 16.68 2.43
CA SER A 190 17.06 17.17 3.16
C SER A 190 17.92 16.05 3.71
N ARG A 191 17.29 15.02 4.30
CA ARG A 191 17.99 13.94 5.03
C ARG A 191 18.34 12.74 4.15
N LYS A 192 17.43 12.32 3.26
CA LYS A 192 17.60 11.14 2.40
C LYS A 192 17.35 11.49 0.93
N PRO A 193 18.19 12.32 0.30
CA PRO A 193 17.95 12.80 -1.05
C PRO A 193 17.84 11.64 -2.06
N LEU A 194 16.93 11.80 -3.02
CA LEU A 194 16.81 10.91 -4.17
C LEU A 194 17.95 11.23 -5.16
N THR A 195 18.71 10.23 -5.59
CA THR A 195 19.97 10.46 -6.31
C THR A 195 19.76 10.73 -7.80
N ASP A 196 18.92 9.94 -8.48
CA ASP A 196 18.70 10.08 -9.92
C ASP A 196 17.70 11.20 -10.25
N ALA A 197 17.91 11.86 -11.40
CA ALA A 197 17.10 13.00 -11.81
C ALA A 197 15.64 12.62 -12.14
N MET A 198 15.40 11.41 -12.67
CA MET A 198 14.05 10.98 -13.03
C MET A 198 13.19 10.80 -11.77
N THR A 199 13.71 10.12 -10.76
CA THR A 199 13.02 9.90 -9.48
C THR A 199 12.81 11.20 -8.73
N ARG A 200 13.81 12.09 -8.70
CA ARG A 200 13.64 13.45 -8.15
C ARG A 200 12.52 14.23 -8.85
N ASN A 201 12.45 14.17 -10.18
CA ASN A 201 11.41 14.86 -10.93
C ASN A 201 10.02 14.27 -10.66
N MET A 202 9.89 12.95 -10.49
CA MET A 202 8.63 12.33 -10.08
C MET A 202 8.24 12.72 -8.65
N PHE A 203 9.20 12.81 -7.74
CA PHE A 203 8.94 13.22 -6.35
C PHE A 203 8.52 14.70 -6.28
N ASN A 204 9.20 15.57 -7.01
CA ASN A 204 8.83 16.99 -7.11
C ASN A 204 7.39 17.19 -7.64
N LYS A 205 6.89 16.30 -8.51
CA LYS A 205 5.49 16.33 -8.96
C LYS A 205 4.52 16.01 -7.83
N PHE A 206 4.84 15.05 -6.99
CA PHE A 206 4.05 14.71 -5.81
C PHE A 206 4.02 15.88 -4.81
N GLU A 207 5.15 16.49 -4.49
CA GLU A 207 5.18 17.68 -3.63
C GLU A 207 4.41 18.85 -4.23
N ALA A 208 4.57 19.09 -5.54
CA ALA A 208 3.80 20.12 -6.21
C ALA A 208 2.29 19.82 -6.19
N ALA A 209 1.87 18.56 -6.09
CA ALA A 209 0.47 18.20 -5.89
C ALA A 209 0.01 18.50 -4.45
N LEU A 210 0.83 18.17 -3.44
CA LEU A 210 0.54 18.50 -2.03
C LEU A 210 0.39 20.01 -1.81
N LEU A 211 1.29 20.80 -2.38
CA LEU A 211 1.29 22.26 -2.20
C LEU A 211 0.07 22.96 -2.83
N LYS A 212 -0.66 22.31 -3.74
CA LYS A 212 -1.89 22.90 -4.31
C LYS A 212 -3.04 23.00 -3.32
N PHE A 213 -3.00 22.23 -2.23
CA PHE A 213 -4.03 22.27 -1.20
C PHE A 213 -3.84 23.41 -0.20
N PHE A 214 -2.75 24.16 -0.29
CA PHE A 214 -2.45 25.27 0.59
C PHE A 214 -2.33 26.57 -0.23
N GLU A 215 -3.06 27.62 0.19
CA GLU A 215 -2.98 28.94 -0.45
C GLU A 215 -1.60 29.59 -0.24
N ASN A 216 -1.01 29.35 0.93
CA ASN A 216 0.33 29.76 1.32
C ASN A 216 1.19 28.52 1.61
N LYS A 217 2.49 28.68 1.89
CA LYS A 217 3.28 27.54 2.41
C LYS A 217 2.58 26.99 3.65
N PRO A 218 2.36 25.66 3.73
CA PRO A 218 1.71 25.08 4.89
C PRO A 218 2.49 25.44 6.15
N GLU A 219 1.78 25.98 7.13
CA GLU A 219 2.32 26.19 8.46
C GLU A 219 2.66 24.82 9.06
N ALA A 220 3.72 24.76 9.87
CA ALA A 220 3.98 23.58 10.68
C ALA A 220 2.76 23.32 11.57
N LEU A 221 2.50 22.05 11.92
CA LEU A 221 1.50 21.78 12.95
C LEU A 221 1.87 22.54 14.22
N ASP A 222 0.91 23.20 14.85
CA ASP A 222 1.12 23.83 16.15
C ASP A 222 1.20 22.78 17.27
N ASP A 223 1.67 23.18 18.46
CA ASP A 223 1.89 22.26 19.58
C ASP A 223 0.59 21.54 20.00
N ASP A 224 -0.58 22.18 19.84
CA ASP A 224 -1.88 21.60 20.14
C ASP A 224 -2.29 20.55 19.08
N GLU A 225 -2.01 20.82 17.80
CA GLU A 225 -2.18 19.88 16.67
C GLU A 225 -1.20 18.69 16.78
N ILE A 226 0.01 18.91 17.29
CA ILE A 226 1.02 17.86 17.54
C ILE A 226 0.61 16.99 18.73
N GLU A 227 0.14 17.58 19.84
CA GLU A 227 -0.33 16.83 21.01
C GLU A 227 -1.61 16.03 20.73
N GLN A 228 -2.51 16.56 19.90
CA GLN A 228 -3.74 15.84 19.52
C GLN A 228 -3.49 14.64 18.62
N VAL A 229 -2.28 14.52 18.06
CA VAL A 229 -1.91 13.47 17.14
C VAL A 229 -0.63 12.82 17.65
N GLU A 230 -0.76 11.93 18.64
CA GLU A 230 0.34 11.13 19.21
C GLU A 230 1.23 10.49 18.11
N GLU A 231 0.60 10.06 17.01
CA GLU A 231 1.23 9.55 15.80
C GLU A 231 2.14 10.56 15.07
N TYR A 232 1.89 11.87 15.19
CA TYR A 232 2.74 12.93 14.61
C TYR A 232 4.07 13.06 15.37
N LYS A 233 4.02 12.93 16.70
CA LYS A 233 5.24 12.89 17.51
C LYS A 233 6.06 11.64 17.18
N GLU A 234 5.42 10.48 17.06
CA GLU A 234 6.09 9.26 16.61
C GLU A 234 6.71 9.41 15.21
N LEU A 235 6.06 10.16 14.31
CA LEU A 235 6.59 10.48 12.98
C LEU A 235 7.82 11.38 13.04
N LEU A 236 7.82 12.40 13.90
CA LEU A 236 8.97 13.26 14.12
C LEU A 236 10.14 12.49 14.73
N ASP A 237 9.88 11.73 15.80
CA ASP A 237 10.85 10.86 16.45
C ASP A 237 11.44 9.85 15.45
N PHE A 238 10.60 9.30 14.56
CA PHE A 238 11.05 8.45 13.46
C PHE A 238 12.02 9.19 12.53
N VAL A 239 11.63 10.37 12.01
CA VAL A 239 12.48 11.17 11.10
C VAL A 239 13.80 11.57 11.77
N GLU A 240 13.77 11.85 13.07
CA GLU A 240 14.95 12.17 13.87
C GLU A 240 15.86 10.98 14.13
N SER A 241 15.28 9.79 14.32
CA SER A 241 16.03 8.55 14.58
C SER A 241 16.73 7.97 13.35
N VAL A 242 16.26 8.31 12.15
CA VAL A 242 16.91 7.90 10.90
C VAL A 242 18.17 8.75 10.69
N GLU A 243 19.33 8.18 11.00
CA GLU A 243 20.66 8.78 10.76
C GLU A 243 20.87 9.12 9.27
N ASP A 244 21.64 10.17 8.97
CA ASP A 244 21.92 10.69 7.61
C ASP A 244 22.58 9.66 6.67
#